data_AF-A0A1L9SHI2-F1
#
_entry.id   AF-A0A1L9SHI2-F1
#
_cell.length_a   1.000
_cell.length_b   1.000
_cell.length_c   1.000
_cell.angle_alpha   90.00
_cell.angle_beta   90.00
_cell.angle_gamma   90.00
#
_symmetry.space_group_name_H-M   'P 1'
#
loop_
_entity.id
_entity.type
_entity.pdbx_description
1 polymer ?
#
loop_
_entity_poly.entity_id
_entity_poly.type
_entity_poly.pdbx_seq_one_letter_code
_entity_poly.pdbx_strand_id
1 'polypeptide(L)'
;MYHLFSVLASLALATASPLLLPRAINTTQEFLLKTTSSTNDAHNNLYVEAYHTGAGLNDAVLTSSTATAAKAFLNETYLEFDLGTPFSWSFSMGADTNYAAWEFVEINAGYGTTGFSLNDTGVQWSEADGFGGWLVCDWWHGAPQLFWLYRFISPTLPSSCSTVDLVPEYI
;
A
#
# COMPACT_ATOMS: atom_id res chain seq x y z
N MET A 1 6.51 55.85 -48.93
CA MET A 1 5.26 55.41 -48.27
C MET A 1 5.62 54.19 -47.43
N TYR A 2 5.90 54.36 -46.14
CA TYR A 2 4.97 54.08 -45.01
C TYR A 2 4.76 52.56 -44.84
N HIS A 3 5.07 51.86 -43.74
CA HIS A 3 5.38 52.18 -42.34
C HIS A 3 6.23 51.05 -41.70
N LEU A 4 7.15 51.41 -40.80
CA LEU A 4 7.66 50.50 -39.75
C LEU A 4 6.57 50.38 -38.68
N PHE A 5 6.15 49.16 -38.33
CA PHE A 5 5.46 48.88 -37.07
C PHE A 5 6.45 48.19 -36.14
N SER A 6 6.97 48.93 -35.16
CA SER A 6 7.73 48.39 -34.04
C SER A 6 6.75 48.06 -32.92
N VAL A 7 6.61 46.78 -32.57
CA VAL A 7 5.78 46.33 -31.44
C VAL A 7 6.71 46.13 -30.25
N LEU A 8 6.69 47.05 -29.28
CA LEU A 8 7.33 46.86 -27.98
C LEU A 8 6.50 45.86 -27.17
N ALA A 9 6.99 44.64 -27.02
CA ALA A 9 6.46 43.68 -26.05
C ALA A 9 6.93 44.08 -24.65
N SER A 10 5.98 44.43 -23.77
CA SER A 10 6.26 44.71 -22.35
C SER A 10 6.28 43.39 -21.58
N LEU A 11 7.44 42.97 -21.08
CA LEU A 11 7.54 41.83 -20.14
C LEU A 11 7.07 42.29 -18.75
N ALA A 12 5.93 41.79 -18.30
CA ALA A 12 5.52 41.88 -16.90
C ALA A 12 6.20 40.75 -16.11
N LEU A 13 7.12 41.08 -15.21
CA LEU A 13 7.63 40.12 -14.21
C LEU A 13 6.59 39.97 -13.10
N ALA A 14 5.90 38.83 -13.08
CA ALA A 14 5.10 38.43 -11.93
C ALA A 14 6.04 37.95 -10.80
N THR A 15 6.09 38.68 -9.69
CA THR A 15 6.79 38.26 -8.48
C THR A 15 5.89 37.30 -7.70
N ALA A 16 6.12 35.99 -7.85
CA ALA A 16 5.45 34.98 -7.05
C ALA A 16 5.89 35.14 -5.58
N SER A 17 4.97 35.59 -4.72
CA SER A 17 5.17 35.52 -3.27
C SER A 17 5.02 34.05 -2.86
N PRO A 18 5.95 33.47 -2.09
CA PRO A 18 5.75 32.13 -1.55
C PRO A 18 4.57 32.19 -0.58
N LEU A 19 3.46 31.53 -0.94
CA LEU A 19 2.41 31.21 0.02
C LEU A 19 3.04 30.32 1.09
N LEU A 20 3.18 30.86 2.30
CA LEU A 20 3.41 30.04 3.49
C LEU A 20 2.12 29.27 3.74
N LEU A 21 1.98 28.12 3.07
CA LEU A 21 0.98 27.13 3.42
C LEU A 21 1.26 26.72 4.87
N PRO A 22 0.23 26.55 5.70
CA PRO A 22 0.43 25.91 6.99
C PRO A 22 1.07 24.55 6.72
N ARG A 23 2.21 24.29 7.38
CA ARG A 23 2.85 22.98 7.38
C ARG A 23 1.78 21.98 7.80
N ALA A 24 1.35 21.10 6.90
CA ALA A 24 0.51 19.98 7.26
C ALA A 24 1.19 19.29 8.45
N ILE A 25 0.52 19.27 9.61
CA ILE A 25 0.97 18.45 10.72
C ILE A 25 0.82 17.02 10.21
N ASN A 26 1.93 16.31 10.02
CA ASN A 26 1.90 14.92 9.61
C ASN A 26 1.34 14.11 10.79
N THR A 27 0.09 13.62 10.68
CA THR A 27 -0.65 12.91 11.74
C THR A 27 -0.62 11.39 11.57
N THR A 28 0.33 10.84 10.82
CA THR A 28 0.34 9.43 10.42
C THR A 28 0.99 8.58 11.51
N GLN A 29 0.24 8.27 12.58
CA GLN A 29 0.68 7.37 13.64
C GLN A 29 1.11 6.02 13.05
N GLU A 30 2.30 5.54 13.42
CA GLU A 30 2.81 4.25 12.97
C GLU A 30 2.07 3.09 13.66
N PHE A 31 1.96 1.98 12.94
CA PHE A 31 1.41 0.72 13.43
C PHE A 31 2.05 -0.46 12.70
N LEU A 32 1.94 -1.64 13.28
CA LEU A 32 2.21 -2.90 12.59
C LEU A 32 0.91 -3.44 12.00
N LEU A 33 0.94 -3.97 10.79
CA LEU A 33 -0.22 -4.63 10.19
C LEU A 33 -0.27 -6.07 10.64
N LYS A 34 -1.34 -6.47 11.32
CA LYS A 34 -1.50 -7.77 11.96
C LYS A 34 -2.66 -8.55 11.37
N THR A 35 -2.47 -9.83 11.11
CA THR A 35 -3.52 -10.73 10.65
C THR A 35 -4.37 -11.25 11.81
N THR A 36 -5.69 -11.26 11.63
CA THR A 36 -6.66 -11.77 12.60
C THR A 36 -7.84 -12.45 11.90
N SER A 37 -8.78 -13.00 12.69
CA SER A 37 -10.04 -13.58 12.19
C SER A 37 -9.89 -14.74 11.19
N SER A 38 -8.74 -15.38 11.11
CA SER A 38 -8.54 -16.57 10.29
C SER A 38 -9.20 -17.81 10.91
N THR A 39 -9.75 -18.67 10.06
CA THR A 39 -10.13 -20.04 10.42
C THR A 39 -8.93 -20.98 10.58
N ASN A 40 -7.77 -20.60 10.03
CA ASN A 40 -6.49 -21.27 10.28
C ASN A 40 -5.71 -20.46 11.32
N ASP A 41 -5.63 -20.99 12.55
CA ASP A 41 -4.95 -20.32 13.67
C ASP A 41 -3.49 -19.95 13.38
N ALA A 42 -2.81 -20.69 12.50
CA ALA A 42 -1.44 -20.39 12.09
C ALA A 42 -1.31 -19.08 11.28
N HIS A 43 -2.40 -18.59 10.71
CA HIS A 43 -2.45 -17.33 9.96
C HIS A 43 -2.91 -16.15 10.82
N ASN A 44 -3.16 -16.35 12.11
CA ASN A 44 -3.47 -15.27 13.06
C ASN A 44 -2.19 -14.79 13.77
N ASN A 45 -2.18 -13.52 14.18
CA ASN A 45 -1.06 -12.88 14.89
C ASN A 45 0.26 -12.87 14.10
N LEU A 46 0.17 -12.81 12.77
CA LEU A 46 1.33 -12.54 11.93
C LEU A 46 1.32 -11.08 11.51
N TYR A 47 2.50 -10.52 11.28
CA TYR A 47 2.73 -9.14 10.92
C TYR A 47 3.32 -9.02 9.53
N VAL A 48 2.93 -7.99 8.79
CA VAL A 48 3.47 -7.74 7.45
C VAL A 48 4.96 -7.38 7.53
N GLU A 49 5.77 -8.05 6.72
CA GLU A 49 7.20 -7.83 6.53
C GLU A 49 7.49 -7.66 5.03
N ALA A 50 8.44 -6.77 4.70
CA ALA A 50 8.88 -6.55 3.32
C ALA A 50 9.97 -7.55 2.95
N TYR A 51 9.62 -8.58 2.17
CA TYR A 51 10.59 -9.58 1.69
C TYR A 51 11.22 -9.13 0.38
N HIS A 52 12.50 -8.76 0.42
CA HIS A 52 13.21 -8.23 -0.73
C HIS A 52 13.35 -9.23 -1.88
N THR A 53 12.70 -8.94 -3.01
CA THR A 53 12.75 -9.73 -4.24
C THR A 53 13.60 -9.08 -5.33
N GLY A 54 13.91 -7.78 -5.20
CA GLY A 54 14.77 -7.06 -6.13
C GLY A 54 14.88 -5.57 -5.81
N ALA A 55 15.61 -4.83 -6.64
CA ALA A 55 15.84 -3.41 -6.44
C ALA A 55 14.51 -2.62 -6.44
N GLY A 56 14.11 -2.14 -5.27
CA GLY A 56 12.84 -1.42 -5.10
C GLY A 56 11.61 -2.32 -5.06
N LEU A 57 11.78 -3.64 -4.97
CA LEU A 57 10.70 -4.62 -5.02
C LEU A 57 10.72 -5.52 -3.78
N ASN A 58 9.56 -5.66 -3.14
CA ASN A 58 9.37 -6.59 -2.05
C ASN A 58 8.00 -7.25 -2.11
N ASP A 59 7.95 -8.54 -1.80
CA ASP A 59 6.69 -9.23 -1.54
C ASP A 59 6.23 -8.92 -0.11
N ALA A 60 4.93 -8.73 0.10
CA ALA A 60 4.36 -8.60 1.44
C ALA A 60 4.23 -9.99 2.08
N VAL A 61 5.25 -10.42 2.81
CA VAL A 61 5.22 -11.67 3.58
C VAL A 61 4.75 -11.42 5.00
N LEU A 62 4.54 -12.50 5.75
CA LEU A 62 4.02 -12.46 7.11
C LEU A 62 4.98 -13.15 8.08
N THR A 63 5.22 -12.50 9.21
CA THR A 63 6.16 -12.94 10.25
C THR A 63 5.50 -12.94 11.62
N SER A 64 5.92 -13.81 12.54
CA SER A 64 5.50 -13.73 13.94
C SER A 64 6.31 -12.72 14.76
N SER A 65 7.37 -12.15 14.17
CA SER A 65 8.30 -11.24 14.83
C SER A 65 7.92 -9.79 14.58
N THR A 66 7.53 -9.07 15.63
CA THR A 66 7.32 -7.61 15.55
C THR A 66 8.63 -6.84 15.30
N ALA A 67 9.79 -7.46 15.51
CA ALA A 67 11.09 -6.83 15.28
C ALA A 67 11.50 -6.76 13.80
N THR A 68 10.94 -7.63 12.94
CA THR A 68 11.16 -7.62 11.48
C THR A 68 9.95 -7.10 10.70
N ALA A 69 8.81 -6.94 11.36
CA ALA A 69 7.62 -6.35 10.78
C ALA A 69 7.87 -4.92 10.27
N ALA A 70 7.30 -4.60 9.11
CA ALA A 70 7.36 -3.28 8.53
C ALA A 70 6.41 -2.34 9.27
N LYS A 71 6.92 -1.18 9.67
CA LYS A 71 6.11 -0.13 10.31
C LYS A 71 5.31 0.56 9.25
N ALA A 72 3.99 0.48 9.33
CA ALA A 72 3.07 1.08 8.38
C ALA A 72 2.49 2.38 8.94
N PHE A 73 2.08 3.25 8.03
CA PHE A 73 1.28 4.43 8.34
C PHE A 73 0.38 4.77 7.14
N LEU A 74 -0.81 5.32 7.43
CA LEU A 74 -1.73 5.72 6.37
C LEU A 74 -1.50 7.20 6.03
N ASN A 75 -0.99 7.47 4.83
CA ASN A 75 -0.79 8.82 4.30
C ASN A 75 -1.87 9.12 3.26
N GLU A 76 -2.89 9.88 3.65
CA GLU A 76 -4.13 10.08 2.89
C GLU A 76 -4.81 8.74 2.57
N THR A 77 -4.61 8.20 1.35
CA THR A 77 -5.14 6.91 0.90
C THR A 77 -4.04 5.94 0.45
N TYR A 78 -2.78 6.28 0.73
CA TYR A 78 -1.63 5.41 0.53
C TYR A 78 -1.28 4.72 1.85
N LEU A 79 -1.17 3.40 1.82
CA LEU A 79 -0.60 2.66 2.94
C LEU A 79 0.91 2.54 2.73
N GLU A 80 1.65 3.35 3.48
CA GLU A 80 3.10 3.50 3.37
C GLU A 80 3.84 2.76 4.49
N PHE A 81 5.12 2.49 4.29
CA PHE A 81 5.99 1.73 5.19
C PHE A 81 7.31 2.46 5.44
N ASP A 82 7.69 2.60 6.71
CA ASP A 82 9.04 3.01 7.11
C ASP A 82 9.97 1.79 7.13
N LEU A 83 10.77 1.65 6.07
CA LEU A 83 11.81 0.63 5.95
C LEU A 83 13.22 1.17 6.30
N GLY A 84 13.32 2.35 6.93
CA GLY A 84 14.60 2.94 7.34
C GLY A 84 15.44 3.51 6.19
N THR A 85 14.78 3.93 5.10
CA THR A 85 15.43 4.47 3.89
C THR A 85 14.85 5.85 3.55
N PRO A 86 15.52 6.68 2.71
CA PRO A 86 14.97 7.96 2.29
C PRO A 86 13.87 7.86 1.21
N PHE A 87 13.52 6.65 0.76
CA PHE A 87 12.49 6.43 -0.25
C PHE A 87 11.15 6.11 0.40
N SER A 88 10.05 6.51 -0.24
CA SER A 88 8.73 6.01 0.11
C SER A 88 8.61 4.55 -0.31
N TRP A 89 7.99 3.75 0.55
CA TRP A 89 7.61 2.37 0.28
C TRP A 89 6.12 2.24 0.54
N SER A 90 5.38 1.69 -0.40
CA SER A 90 3.92 1.64 -0.31
C SER A 90 3.40 0.27 -0.71
N PHE A 91 2.21 -0.08 -0.23
CA PHE A 91 1.49 -1.20 -0.81
C PHE A 91 1.24 -0.99 -2.30
N SER A 92 1.55 -2.02 -3.08
CA SER A 92 1.25 -2.16 -4.50
C SER A 92 0.33 -3.37 -4.64
N MET A 93 -0.91 -3.13 -5.05
CA MET A 93 -1.95 -4.17 -5.13
C MET A 93 -1.82 -5.08 -6.37
N GLY A 94 -0.66 -5.13 -7.01
CA GLY A 94 -0.47 -5.82 -8.29
C GLY A 94 -1.39 -5.27 -9.39
N ALA A 95 -1.27 -5.81 -10.60
CA ALA A 95 -2.30 -5.65 -11.62
C ALA A 95 -3.17 -6.90 -11.59
N ASP A 96 -4.50 -6.74 -11.60
CA ASP A 96 -5.42 -7.85 -11.83
C ASP A 96 -5.06 -8.51 -13.18
N THR A 97 -4.49 -9.71 -13.11
CA THR A 97 -4.13 -10.48 -14.29
C THR A 97 -5.36 -11.18 -14.89
N ASN A 98 -6.49 -11.19 -14.18
CA ASN A 98 -7.74 -11.86 -14.52
C ASN A 98 -7.59 -13.39 -14.72
N TYR A 99 -6.48 -13.96 -14.23
CA TYR A 99 -6.18 -15.40 -14.31
C TYR A 99 -6.38 -16.14 -12.97
N ALA A 100 -6.48 -15.41 -11.86
CA ALA A 100 -6.67 -15.97 -10.53
C ALA A 100 -7.78 -15.22 -9.77
N ALA A 101 -8.36 -15.87 -8.77
CA ALA A 101 -9.36 -15.26 -7.89
C ALA A 101 -8.74 -14.43 -6.75
N TRP A 102 -7.42 -14.28 -6.75
CA TRP A 102 -6.64 -13.48 -5.81
C TRP A 102 -5.31 -13.07 -6.46
N GLU A 103 -4.74 -11.98 -5.96
CA GLU A 103 -3.51 -11.40 -6.48
C GLU A 103 -2.53 -11.08 -5.35
N PHE A 104 -1.25 -11.02 -5.71
CA PHE A 104 -0.16 -10.73 -4.79
C PHE A 104 -0.25 -9.29 -4.25
N VAL A 105 0.21 -9.10 -3.02
CA VAL A 105 0.46 -7.78 -2.44
C VAL A 105 1.96 -7.57 -2.33
N GLU A 106 2.43 -6.41 -2.74
CA GLU A 106 3.84 -6.03 -2.72
C GLU A 106 4.04 -4.76 -1.87
N ILE A 107 5.27 -4.55 -1.41
CA ILE A 107 5.74 -3.32 -0.76
C ILE A 107 6.87 -2.76 -1.62
N ASN A 108 6.55 -1.88 -2.55
CA ASN A 108 7.50 -1.42 -3.56
C ASN A 108 7.90 0.03 -3.34
N ALA A 109 9.08 0.40 -3.86
CA ALA A 109 9.58 1.76 -3.80
C ALA A 109 8.74 2.69 -4.67
N GLY A 110 8.41 3.87 -4.14
CA GLY A 110 7.62 4.90 -4.81
C GLY A 110 6.19 5.02 -4.29
N TYR A 111 5.40 5.79 -5.04
CA TYR A 111 3.97 5.95 -4.77
C TYR A 111 3.25 4.66 -5.19
N GLY A 112 2.72 3.93 -4.22
CA GLY A 112 2.01 2.68 -4.45
C GLY A 112 0.58 2.90 -4.93
N THR A 113 -0.29 1.97 -4.56
CA THR A 113 -1.72 2.01 -4.87
C THR A 113 -2.45 2.95 -3.90
N THR A 114 -3.40 3.73 -4.42
CA THR A 114 -4.33 4.56 -3.61
C THR A 114 -5.61 3.80 -3.27
N GLY A 115 -6.43 4.40 -2.41
CA GLY A 115 -7.76 3.87 -2.06
C GLY A 115 -7.76 3.03 -0.79
N PHE A 116 -6.70 3.09 0.00
CA PHE A 116 -6.68 2.48 1.33
C PHE A 116 -7.45 3.31 2.35
N SER A 117 -8.09 2.63 3.28
CA SER A 117 -8.76 3.22 4.44
C SER A 117 -8.71 2.27 5.63
N LEU A 118 -9.02 2.76 6.83
CA LEU A 118 -9.18 1.95 8.04
C LEU A 118 -10.65 1.92 8.46
N ASN A 119 -11.15 0.74 8.80
CA ASN A 119 -12.47 0.53 9.39
C ASN A 119 -12.40 -0.47 10.56
N ASP A 120 -13.56 -0.95 11.03
CA ASP A 120 -13.66 -1.87 12.17
C ASP A 120 -12.96 -3.23 11.94
N THR A 121 -12.77 -3.66 10.69
CA THR A 121 -12.04 -4.89 10.30
C THR A 121 -10.61 -4.61 9.84
N GLY A 122 -10.12 -3.38 10.05
CA GLY A 122 -8.75 -2.97 9.76
C GLY A 122 -8.59 -2.28 8.41
N VAL A 123 -7.47 -2.51 7.74
CA VAL A 123 -7.15 -1.95 6.43
C VAL A 123 -8.11 -2.49 5.39
N GLN A 124 -8.74 -1.58 4.65
CA GLN A 124 -9.54 -1.90 3.48
C GLN A 124 -8.93 -1.25 2.25
N TRP A 125 -9.16 -1.89 1.10
CA TRP A 125 -8.96 -1.30 -0.21
C TRP A 125 -10.29 -1.17 -0.96
N SER A 126 -10.26 -0.49 -2.10
CA SER A 126 -11.44 -0.12 -2.88
C SER A 126 -12.15 -1.34 -3.47
N GLU A 127 -13.40 -1.59 -3.06
CA GLU A 127 -14.27 -2.60 -3.71
C GLU A 127 -14.56 -2.26 -5.17
N ALA A 128 -14.55 -0.97 -5.53
CA ALA A 128 -14.73 -0.53 -6.90
C ALA A 128 -13.57 -0.98 -7.80
N ASP A 129 -12.38 -1.10 -7.21
CA ASP A 129 -11.17 -1.62 -7.86
C ASP A 129 -11.02 -3.14 -7.73
N GLY A 130 -12.05 -3.83 -7.22
CA GLY A 130 -12.14 -5.28 -7.20
C GLY A 130 -11.79 -5.94 -5.86
N PHE A 131 -11.45 -5.17 -4.83
CA PHE A 131 -11.10 -5.72 -3.53
C PHE A 131 -12.25 -6.54 -2.91
N GLY A 132 -11.95 -7.78 -2.55
CA GLY A 132 -12.88 -8.74 -1.93
C GLY A 132 -12.45 -9.21 -0.54
N GLY A 133 -11.39 -8.62 0.03
CA GLY A 133 -10.83 -8.99 1.32
C GLY A 133 -9.39 -9.51 1.23
N TRP A 134 -8.77 -9.72 2.39
CA TRP A 134 -7.40 -10.21 2.50
C TRP A 134 -7.35 -11.72 2.56
N LEU A 135 -6.26 -12.26 2.02
CA LEU A 135 -5.98 -13.68 1.96
C LEU A 135 -4.55 -13.93 2.40
N VAL A 136 -4.34 -14.95 3.22
CA VAL A 136 -3.02 -15.47 3.56
C VAL A 136 -2.87 -16.85 2.96
N CYS A 137 -1.75 -17.11 2.30
CA CYS A 137 -1.39 -18.43 1.80
C CYS A 137 0.05 -18.78 2.17
N ASP A 138 0.31 -20.03 2.55
CA ASP A 138 1.68 -20.55 2.54
C ASP A 138 2.16 -20.60 1.08
N TRP A 139 3.23 -19.86 0.76
CA TRP A 139 3.67 -19.66 -0.61
C TRP A 139 5.18 -19.86 -0.82
N TRP A 140 5.66 -19.41 -1.97
CA TRP A 140 6.97 -19.72 -2.56
C TRP A 140 8.18 -19.37 -1.69
N HIS A 141 8.09 -18.33 -0.85
CA HIS A 141 9.23 -17.87 -0.04
C HIS A 141 9.44 -18.66 1.27
N GLY A 142 8.67 -19.73 1.49
CA GLY A 142 8.75 -20.51 2.73
C GLY A 142 8.19 -19.77 3.96
N ALA A 143 7.46 -18.68 3.73
CA ALA A 143 6.71 -17.93 4.72
C ALA A 143 5.27 -17.70 4.20
N PRO A 144 4.27 -17.51 5.08
CA PRO A 144 2.95 -17.08 4.65
C PRO A 144 3.06 -15.72 3.96
N GLN A 145 2.32 -15.54 2.86
CA GLN A 145 2.34 -14.33 2.06
C GLN A 145 0.94 -13.72 2.02
N LEU A 146 0.89 -12.38 1.97
CA LEU A 146 -0.34 -11.61 1.89
C LEU A 146 -0.77 -11.48 0.42
N PHE A 147 -2.07 -11.73 0.22
CA PHE A 147 -2.78 -11.60 -1.04
C PHE A 147 -4.09 -10.83 -0.80
N TRP A 148 -4.72 -10.41 -1.87
CA TRP A 148 -6.09 -9.90 -1.83
C TRP A 148 -6.99 -10.70 -2.78
N LEU A 149 -8.25 -10.89 -2.38
CA LEU A 149 -9.26 -11.60 -3.17
C LEU A 149 -9.87 -10.66 -4.21
N TYR A 150 -10.00 -11.15 -5.45
CA TYR A 150 -10.72 -10.43 -6.48
C TYR A 150 -12.22 -10.75 -6.41
N ARG A 151 -13.03 -9.77 -5.99
CA ARG A 151 -14.44 -9.96 -5.62
C ARG A 151 -15.34 -10.48 -6.74
N PHE A 152 -14.93 -10.33 -8.00
CA PHE A 152 -15.75 -10.73 -9.15
C PHE A 152 -15.56 -12.20 -9.54
N ILE A 153 -14.65 -12.93 -8.89
CA ILE A 153 -14.40 -14.35 -9.13
C ILE A 153 -14.50 -15.11 -7.80
N SER A 154 -15.32 -16.15 -7.74
CA SER A 154 -15.39 -17.01 -6.56
C SER A 154 -14.17 -17.94 -6.48
N PRO A 155 -13.31 -17.83 -5.46
CA PRO A 155 -12.12 -18.65 -5.36
C PRO A 155 -12.43 -20.08 -4.91
N THR A 156 -11.71 -21.06 -5.45
CA THR A 156 -11.47 -22.33 -4.75
C THR A 156 -10.11 -22.23 -4.09
N LEU A 157 -10.09 -21.94 -2.79
CA LEU A 157 -8.85 -21.70 -2.06
C LEU A 157 -8.09 -23.01 -1.81
N PRO A 158 -6.76 -23.04 -2.04
CA PRO A 158 -5.90 -24.11 -1.56
C PRO A 158 -6.03 -24.29 -0.04
N SER A 159 -5.74 -25.49 0.47
CA SER A 159 -5.83 -25.79 1.91
C SER A 159 -4.85 -24.98 2.76
N SER A 160 -3.77 -24.48 2.15
CA SER A 160 -2.80 -23.60 2.78
C SER A 160 -3.23 -22.13 2.80
N CYS A 161 -4.44 -21.81 2.33
CA CYS A 161 -4.93 -20.44 2.24
C CYS A 161 -6.12 -20.21 3.17
N SER A 162 -6.22 -19.01 3.76
CA SER A 162 -7.37 -18.60 4.56
C SER A 162 -7.59 -17.09 4.47
N THR A 163 -8.85 -16.65 4.50
CA THR A 163 -9.17 -15.23 4.66
C THR A 163 -8.74 -14.71 6.01
N VAL A 164 -8.37 -13.43 6.08
CA VAL A 164 -7.99 -12.74 7.32
C VAL A 164 -8.55 -11.33 7.33
N ASP A 165 -8.67 -10.76 8.52
CA ASP A 165 -8.69 -9.31 8.72
C ASP A 165 -7.24 -8.82 8.86
N LEU A 166 -6.94 -7.62 8.35
CA LEU A 166 -5.62 -7.00 8.44
C LEU A 166 -5.70 -5.72 9.27
N VAL A 167 -5.43 -5.83 10.56
CA VAL A 167 -5.70 -4.77 11.54
C VAL A 167 -4.43 -4.01 11.95
N PRO A 168 -4.51 -2.70 12.23
CA PRO A 168 -3.40 -1.95 12.80
C PRO A 168 -3.18 -2.31 14.28
N GLU A 169 -1.94 -2.61 14.65
CA GLU A 169 -1.45 -2.67 16.03
C GLU A 169 -0.52 -1.47 16.25
N TYR A 170 -1.03 -0.40 16.85
CA TYR A 170 -0.33 0.88 17.03
C TYR A 170 0.90 0.76 17.95
N ILE A 171 1.99 1.47 17.59
CA ILE A 171 3.28 1.49 18.29
C ILE A 171 3.63 2.83 18.93
#